data_AF-K9SLS6-F1
#
_entry.id   AF-K9SLS6-F1
#
_cell.length_a   1.000
_cell.length_b   1.000
_cell.length_c   1.000
_cell.angle_alpha   90.00
_cell.angle_beta   90.00
_cell.angle_gamma   90.00
#
_symmetry.space_group_name_H-M   'P 1'
#
loop_
_entity.id
_entity.type
_entity.pdbx_description
1 polymer ?
#
loop_
_entity_poly.entity_id
_entity_poly.type
_entity_poly.pdbx_seq_one_letter_code
_entity_poly.pdbx_strand_id
1 'polypeptide(L)'
;MNHPEDVNEEIKYYNDLSARNDSELELLLAKQAQPQAPPPQIPPSPMEIYRSSYGKHKQVEAIELLWHDVAQLRLDLKPSSVLIIDCFSSADEYFLVIEGNKDKPEFQIDKMIAYRHAIANIESTVLCSRPFVSEYLYILCLSYWAILTRIHSQLIAAVQEKDGTKCQWYQDAGILALVSDILNSDREFAEFKEKSKGKFVWLRDRLEEKIIAAMRETLAGEESVDIAIELYQDIREKVDAISLNNLSQNNISI
;
A
#
# COMPACT_ATOMS: atom_id res chain seq x y z
N MET A 1 2.08 41.65 -43.57
CA MET A 1 1.22 41.38 -44.75
C MET A 1 1.40 39.90 -45.04
N ASN A 2 0.47 39.05 -44.60
CA ASN A 2 0.48 37.63 -44.96
C ASN A 2 -0.21 37.50 -46.32
N HIS A 3 0.47 36.87 -47.27
CA HIS A 3 0.02 36.73 -48.65
C HIS A 3 -1.22 35.81 -48.72
N PRO A 4 -2.27 36.18 -49.46
CA PRO A 4 -3.52 35.40 -49.56
C PRO A 4 -3.39 34.04 -50.27
N GLU A 5 -2.21 33.71 -50.82
CA GLU A 5 -1.95 32.42 -51.47
C GLU A 5 -1.59 31.31 -50.46
N ASP A 6 -0.93 31.65 -49.35
CA ASP A 6 -0.51 30.70 -48.30
C ASP A 6 -1.72 30.09 -47.56
N VAL A 7 -2.74 30.92 -47.30
CA VAL A 7 -3.98 30.51 -46.60
C VAL A 7 -4.80 29.53 -47.44
N ASN A 8 -4.75 29.63 -48.77
CA ASN A 8 -5.50 28.73 -49.65
C ASN A 8 -4.84 27.35 -49.77
N GLU A 9 -3.51 27.27 -49.70
CA GLU A 9 -2.80 25.98 -49.65
C GLU A 9 -3.01 25.26 -48.31
N GLU A 10 -3.03 26.02 -47.21
CA GLU A 10 -3.29 25.49 -45.89
C GLU A 10 -4.74 24.97 -45.75
N ILE A 11 -5.73 25.71 -46.25
CA ILE A 11 -7.13 25.26 -46.31
C ILE A 11 -7.26 23.99 -47.16
N LYS A 12 -6.55 23.92 -48.30
CA LYS A 12 -6.56 22.74 -49.16
C LYS A 12 -5.95 21.52 -48.46
N TYR A 13 -4.85 21.70 -47.75
CA TYR A 13 -4.20 20.66 -46.95
C TYR A 13 -5.13 20.11 -45.87
N TYR A 14 -5.82 20.98 -45.11
CA TYR A 14 -6.73 20.55 -44.07
C TYR A 14 -7.98 19.83 -44.61
N ASN A 15 -8.50 20.27 -45.77
CA ASN A 15 -9.61 19.58 -46.42
C ASN A 15 -9.21 18.19 -46.93
N ASP A 16 -8.02 18.04 -47.51
CA ASP A 16 -7.50 16.75 -47.97
C ASP A 16 -7.22 15.80 -46.79
N LEU A 17 -6.77 16.34 -45.64
CA LEU A 17 -6.56 15.57 -44.42
C LEU A 17 -7.88 15.13 -43.78
N SER A 18 -8.90 16.01 -43.75
CA SER A 18 -10.24 15.66 -43.28
C SER A 18 -10.85 14.56 -44.15
N ALA A 19 -10.77 14.68 -45.47
CA ALA A 19 -11.31 13.68 -46.39
C ALA A 19 -10.64 12.30 -46.23
N ARG A 20 -9.34 12.26 -45.90
CA ARG A 20 -8.64 11.00 -45.59
C ARG A 20 -9.11 10.40 -44.27
N ASN A 21 -9.24 11.21 -43.23
CA ASN A 21 -9.71 10.77 -41.93
C ASN A 21 -11.15 10.26 -42.00
N ASP A 22 -12.02 10.95 -42.74
CA ASP A 22 -13.41 10.55 -42.94
C ASP A 22 -13.50 9.22 -43.71
N SER A 23 -12.65 9.02 -44.73
CA SER A 23 -12.57 7.76 -45.47
C SER A 23 -12.02 6.61 -44.61
N GLU A 24 -11.05 6.85 -43.72
CA GLU A 24 -10.57 5.85 -42.76
C GLU A 24 -11.63 5.52 -41.70
N LEU A 25 -12.36 6.52 -41.23
CA LEU A 25 -13.45 6.36 -40.27
C LEU A 25 -14.59 5.52 -40.87
N GLU A 26 -14.98 5.81 -42.12
CA GLU A 26 -15.97 5.00 -42.85
C GLU A 26 -15.48 3.57 -43.06
N LEU A 27 -14.19 3.37 -43.31
CA LEU A 27 -13.60 2.03 -43.45
C LEU A 27 -13.57 1.25 -42.13
N LEU A 28 -13.36 1.93 -41.00
CA LEU A 28 -13.43 1.35 -39.65
C LEU A 28 -14.87 1.02 -39.25
N LEU A 29 -15.81 1.92 -39.53
CA LEU A 29 -17.24 1.70 -39.30
C LEU A 29 -17.78 0.57 -40.18
N ALA A 30 -17.33 0.45 -41.44
CA ALA A 30 -17.67 -0.67 -42.31
C ALA A 30 -17.10 -2.00 -41.80
N LYS A 31 -15.90 -2.00 -41.19
CA LYS A 31 -15.31 -3.19 -40.54
C LYS A 31 -16.02 -3.60 -39.25
N GLN A 32 -16.64 -2.65 -38.53
CA GLN A 32 -17.46 -2.91 -37.34
C GLN A 32 -18.91 -3.31 -37.69
N ALA A 33 -19.47 -2.79 -38.79
CA ALA A 33 -20.84 -3.05 -39.23
C ALA A 33 -21.01 -4.36 -40.01
N GLN A 34 -19.91 -4.99 -40.46
CA GLN A 34 -19.97 -6.38 -40.92
C GLN A 34 -20.21 -7.28 -39.70
N PRO A 35 -21.22 -8.18 -39.73
CA PRO A 35 -21.37 -9.18 -38.69
C PRO A 35 -20.13 -10.07 -38.70
N GLN A 36 -19.19 -9.77 -37.80
CA GLN A 36 -18.06 -10.64 -37.57
C GLN A 36 -18.63 -11.96 -37.05
N ALA A 37 -18.51 -13.01 -37.86
CA ALA A 37 -18.61 -14.36 -37.32
C ALA A 37 -17.73 -14.40 -36.07
N PRO A 38 -18.21 -14.97 -34.93
CA PRO A 38 -17.40 -15.04 -33.73
C PRO A 38 -16.04 -15.60 -34.14
N PRO A 39 -14.93 -14.94 -33.76
CA PRO A 39 -13.61 -15.38 -34.16
C PRO A 39 -13.50 -16.87 -33.84
N PRO A 40 -12.95 -17.69 -34.74
CA PRO A 40 -12.83 -19.12 -34.48
C PRO A 40 -12.21 -19.26 -33.09
N GLN A 41 -12.88 -20.00 -32.21
CA GLN A 41 -12.35 -20.35 -30.89
C GLN A 41 -11.15 -21.25 -31.14
N ILE A 42 -10.00 -20.64 -31.44
CA ILE A 42 -8.73 -21.35 -31.51
C ILE A 42 -8.48 -21.79 -30.07
N PRO A 43 -8.46 -23.09 -29.78
CA PRO A 43 -8.10 -23.55 -28.45
C PRO A 43 -6.72 -22.98 -28.13
N PRO A 44 -6.51 -22.42 -26.92
CA PRO A 44 -5.25 -21.76 -26.59
C PRO A 44 -4.10 -22.73 -26.84
N SER A 45 -3.04 -22.21 -27.46
CA SER A 45 -1.84 -22.99 -27.71
C SER A 45 -1.35 -23.61 -26.39
N PRO A 46 -0.81 -24.83 -26.37
CA PRO A 46 -0.21 -25.39 -25.16
C PRO A 46 0.75 -24.41 -24.48
N MET A 47 1.52 -23.63 -25.26
CA MET A 47 2.39 -22.58 -24.74
C MET A 47 1.65 -21.42 -24.04
N GLU A 48 0.46 -21.05 -24.50
CA GLU A 48 -0.40 -20.04 -23.85
C GLU A 48 -1.02 -20.59 -22.56
N ILE A 49 -1.45 -21.86 -22.58
CA ILE A 49 -1.90 -22.57 -21.38
C ILE A 49 -0.78 -22.65 -20.35
N TYR A 50 0.45 -22.99 -20.76
CA TYR A 50 1.62 -23.03 -19.88
C TYR A 50 2.00 -21.64 -19.35
N ARG A 51 1.99 -20.60 -20.17
CA ARG A 51 2.27 -19.22 -19.73
C ARG A 51 1.23 -18.70 -18.73
N SER A 52 -0.06 -18.93 -19.02
CA SER A 52 -1.16 -18.56 -18.12
C SER A 52 -1.08 -19.32 -16.79
N SER A 53 -0.76 -20.62 -16.85
CA SER A 53 -0.56 -21.46 -15.66
C SER A 53 0.66 -21.03 -14.84
N TYR A 54 1.77 -20.71 -15.50
CA TYR A 54 2.99 -20.23 -14.82
C TYR A 54 2.80 -18.88 -14.14
N GLY A 55 2.16 -17.91 -14.82
CA GLY A 55 1.84 -16.60 -14.24
C GLY A 55 0.94 -16.73 -13.00
N LYS A 56 -0.11 -17.56 -13.08
CA LYS A 56 -0.96 -17.86 -11.92
C LYS A 56 -0.21 -18.54 -10.77
N HIS A 57 0.70 -19.46 -11.08
CA HIS A 57 1.51 -20.10 -10.05
C HIS A 57 2.40 -19.09 -9.32
N LYS A 58 3.06 -18.19 -10.06
CA LYS A 58 3.88 -17.11 -9.47
C LYS A 58 3.07 -16.10 -8.66
N GLN A 59 1.85 -15.80 -9.09
CA GLN A 59 0.91 -14.96 -8.34
C GLN A 59 0.50 -15.60 -7.01
N VAL A 60 0.18 -16.90 -7.01
CA VAL A 60 -0.13 -17.64 -5.77
C VAL A 60 1.07 -17.64 -4.83
N GLU A 61 2.27 -17.98 -5.34
CA GLU A 61 3.51 -17.96 -4.54
C GLU A 61 3.77 -16.57 -3.92
N ALA A 62 3.59 -15.49 -4.69
CA ALA A 62 3.79 -14.13 -4.21
C ALA A 62 2.78 -13.76 -3.11
N ILE A 63 1.51 -14.15 -3.26
CA ILE A 63 0.48 -13.92 -2.23
C ILE A 63 0.79 -14.72 -0.96
N GLU A 64 1.20 -15.98 -1.10
CA GLU A 64 1.58 -16.83 0.02
C GLU A 64 2.77 -16.25 0.79
N LEU A 65 3.79 -15.75 0.08
CA LEU A 65 4.94 -15.08 0.68
C LEU A 65 4.53 -13.80 1.42
N LEU A 66 3.72 -12.94 0.80
CA LEU A 66 3.24 -11.72 1.46
C LEU A 66 2.43 -12.02 2.72
N TRP A 67 1.53 -13.02 2.66
CA TRP A 67 0.73 -13.40 3.83
C TRP A 67 1.58 -14.03 4.93
N HIS A 68 2.51 -14.92 4.55
CA HIS A 68 3.46 -15.50 5.47
C HIS A 68 4.20 -14.41 6.25
N ASP A 69 4.68 -13.39 5.55
CA ASP A 69 5.39 -12.27 6.16
C ASP A 69 4.48 -11.46 7.10
N VAL A 70 3.24 -11.12 6.69
CA VAL A 70 2.25 -10.47 7.57
C VAL A 70 2.02 -11.28 8.86
N ALA A 71 1.88 -12.60 8.74
CA ALA A 71 1.70 -13.50 9.89
C ALA A 71 2.96 -13.60 10.75
N GLN A 72 4.14 -13.66 10.14
CA GLN A 72 5.43 -13.74 10.84
C GLN A 72 5.70 -12.46 11.63
N LEU A 73 5.44 -11.29 11.04
CA LEU A 73 5.56 -10.00 11.71
C LEU A 73 4.66 -9.92 12.95
N ARG A 74 3.44 -10.48 12.87
CA ARG A 74 2.51 -10.58 14.00
C ARG A 74 3.07 -11.46 15.12
N LEU A 75 3.78 -12.54 14.79
CA LEU A 75 4.43 -13.38 15.79
C LEU A 75 5.65 -12.67 16.41
N ASP A 76 6.44 -11.99 15.59
CA ASP A 76 7.70 -11.38 16.00
C ASP A 76 7.49 -10.12 16.85
N LEU A 77 6.53 -9.27 16.49
CA LEU A 77 6.24 -8.02 17.22
C LEU A 77 5.37 -8.23 18.45
N LYS A 78 4.91 -9.47 18.70
CA LYS A 78 4.13 -9.89 19.89
C LYS A 78 3.07 -8.85 20.29
N PRO A 79 2.01 -8.66 19.48
CA PRO A 79 0.99 -7.63 19.67
C PRO A 79 0.23 -7.74 21.00
N SER A 80 0.44 -8.78 21.79
CA SER A 80 -0.07 -8.89 23.16
C SER A 80 0.39 -7.74 24.06
N SER A 81 1.61 -7.22 23.89
CA SER A 81 2.07 -6.04 24.66
C SER A 81 1.32 -4.77 24.22
N VAL A 82 1.13 -4.59 22.92
CA VAL A 82 0.35 -3.49 22.35
C VAL A 82 -1.12 -3.57 22.81
N LEU A 83 -1.71 -4.77 22.77
CA LEU A 83 -3.05 -5.08 23.27
C LEU A 83 -3.25 -4.72 24.73
N ILE A 84 -2.27 -5.08 25.58
CA ILE A 84 -2.29 -4.74 27.00
C ILE A 84 -2.26 -3.22 27.16
N ILE A 85 -1.36 -2.55 26.43
CA ILE A 85 -1.24 -1.09 26.44
C ILE A 85 -2.56 -0.45 26.03
N ASP A 86 -3.20 -0.93 24.97
CA ASP A 86 -4.46 -0.41 24.42
C ASP A 86 -5.68 -0.48 25.37
N CYS A 87 -5.55 -1.14 26.53
CA CYS A 87 -6.56 -1.16 27.59
C CYS A 87 -6.45 0.01 28.58
N PHE A 88 -5.29 0.67 28.65
CA PHE A 88 -5.03 1.80 29.54
C PHE A 88 -5.41 3.12 28.88
N SER A 89 -5.77 4.11 29.72
CA SER A 89 -6.41 5.35 29.27
C SER A 89 -5.58 6.61 29.57
N SER A 90 -4.46 6.48 30.29
CA SER A 90 -3.62 7.62 30.67
C SER A 90 -2.11 7.34 30.55
N ALA A 91 -1.33 8.39 30.28
CA ALA A 91 0.14 8.39 30.29
C ALA A 91 0.73 7.74 31.55
N ASP A 92 0.12 8.02 32.71
CA ASP A 92 0.58 7.52 34.01
C ASP A 92 0.32 6.02 34.18
N GLU A 93 -0.84 5.53 33.72
CA GLU A 93 -1.14 4.08 33.70
C GLU A 93 -0.19 3.33 32.77
N TYR A 94 0.14 3.91 31.62
CA TYR A 94 1.12 3.32 30.69
C TYR A 94 2.50 3.19 31.35
N PHE A 95 2.93 4.21 32.09
CA PHE A 95 4.22 4.21 32.77
C PHE A 95 4.33 3.11 33.82
N LEU A 96 3.30 2.92 34.65
CA LEU A 96 3.27 1.86 35.67
C LEU A 96 3.37 0.46 35.07
N VAL A 97 2.72 0.24 33.94
CA VAL A 97 2.76 -1.04 33.22
C VAL A 97 4.12 -1.24 32.58
N ILE A 98 4.69 -0.22 31.96
CA ILE A 98 5.99 -0.31 31.31
C ILE A 98 7.11 -0.51 32.33
N GLU A 99 7.13 0.25 33.42
CA GLU A 99 8.15 0.14 34.45
C GLU A 99 8.12 -1.24 35.11
N GLY A 100 6.92 -1.79 35.34
CA GLY A 100 6.74 -3.15 35.85
C GLY A 100 7.09 -4.26 34.85
N ASN A 101 7.29 -3.95 33.57
CA ASN A 101 7.54 -4.92 32.51
C ASN A 101 8.83 -4.68 31.72
N LYS A 102 9.66 -3.69 32.09
CA LYS A 102 10.89 -3.29 31.37
C LYS A 102 11.88 -4.44 31.11
N ASP A 103 11.93 -5.42 32.00
CA ASP A 103 12.86 -6.55 31.90
C ASP A 103 12.33 -7.67 30.98
N LYS A 104 11.06 -7.57 30.54
CA LYS A 104 10.49 -8.56 29.62
C LYS A 104 11.22 -8.53 28.28
N PRO A 105 11.46 -9.71 27.67
CA PRO A 105 12.18 -9.79 26.40
C PRO A 105 11.58 -8.98 25.26
N GLU A 106 10.28 -8.64 25.28
CA GLU A 106 9.61 -7.82 24.26
C GLU A 106 9.97 -6.32 24.31
N PHE A 107 10.57 -5.83 25.39
CA PHE A 107 10.97 -4.42 25.53
C PHE A 107 12.51 -4.22 25.47
N GLN A 108 13.27 -5.27 25.14
CA GLN A 108 14.73 -5.22 25.12
C GLN A 108 15.31 -4.73 23.79
N ILE A 109 16.36 -3.90 23.87
CA ILE A 109 16.97 -3.15 22.75
C ILE A 109 17.60 -4.05 21.69
N ASP A 110 18.19 -5.18 22.09
CA ASP A 110 18.86 -6.11 21.16
C ASP A 110 17.89 -6.68 20.12
N LYS A 111 16.60 -6.76 20.45
CA LYS A 111 15.57 -7.13 19.49
C LYS A 111 15.30 -6.05 18.46
N MET A 112 15.55 -4.78 18.73
CA MET A 112 15.39 -3.72 17.73
C MET A 112 16.38 -3.86 16.57
N ILE A 113 17.56 -4.42 16.83
CA ILE A 113 18.52 -4.81 15.79
C ILE A 113 18.01 -6.02 15.01
N ALA A 114 17.41 -7.00 15.70
CA ALA A 114 16.74 -8.13 15.04
C ALA A 114 15.52 -7.69 14.20
N TYR A 115 14.76 -6.70 14.66
CA TYR A 115 13.63 -6.10 13.94
C TYR A 115 14.13 -5.32 12.72
N ARG A 116 15.24 -4.58 12.81
CA ARG A 116 15.87 -3.97 11.62
C ARG A 116 16.30 -5.01 10.58
N HIS A 117 16.86 -6.14 11.02
CA HIS A 117 17.20 -7.22 10.11
C HIS A 117 15.96 -7.90 9.52
N ALA A 118 14.90 -8.07 10.31
CA ALA A 118 13.62 -8.55 9.79
C ALA A 118 13.08 -7.58 8.72
N ILE A 119 13.03 -6.28 9.01
CA ILE A 119 12.60 -5.24 8.05
C ILE A 119 13.40 -5.32 6.74
N ALA A 120 14.72 -5.42 6.81
CA ALA A 120 15.58 -5.54 5.63
C ALA A 120 15.33 -6.83 4.82
N ASN A 121 15.04 -7.95 5.50
CA ASN A 121 14.75 -9.21 4.82
C ASN A 121 13.39 -9.17 4.11
N ILE A 122 12.39 -8.53 4.71
CA ILE A 122 11.06 -8.42 4.10
C ILE A 122 11.02 -7.44 2.95
N GLU A 123 11.81 -6.37 2.95
CA GLU A 123 11.97 -5.55 1.74
C GLU A 123 12.35 -6.42 0.53
N SER A 124 13.23 -7.42 0.72
CA SER A 124 13.60 -8.34 -0.37
C SER A 124 12.44 -9.22 -0.83
N THR A 125 11.65 -9.79 0.10
CA THR A 125 10.51 -10.67 -0.22
C THR A 125 9.37 -9.89 -0.89
N VAL A 126 9.06 -8.71 -0.36
CA VAL A 126 7.99 -7.82 -0.82
C VAL A 126 8.32 -7.26 -2.20
N LEU A 127 9.58 -6.86 -2.45
CA LEU A 127 10.04 -6.43 -3.78
C LEU A 127 9.98 -7.57 -4.81
N CYS A 128 10.34 -8.80 -4.44
CA CYS A 128 10.27 -9.95 -5.35
C CYS A 128 8.83 -10.35 -5.69
N SER A 129 7.88 -10.05 -4.82
CA SER A 129 6.46 -10.37 -4.98
C SER A 129 5.71 -9.34 -5.83
N ARG A 130 6.18 -8.08 -5.85
CA ARG A 130 5.54 -6.94 -6.53
C ARG A 130 5.15 -7.20 -7.99
N PRO A 131 5.96 -7.86 -8.85
CA PRO A 131 5.59 -8.10 -10.24
C PRO A 131 4.37 -9.03 -10.43
N PHE A 132 3.97 -9.75 -9.39
CA PHE A 132 2.96 -10.80 -9.45
C PHE A 132 1.71 -10.51 -8.64
N VAL A 133 1.64 -9.33 -8.01
CA VAL A 133 0.49 -8.90 -7.21
C VAL A 133 0.01 -7.52 -7.63
N SER A 134 -1.23 -7.20 -7.30
CA SER A 134 -1.73 -5.83 -7.48
C SER A 134 -0.93 -4.85 -6.63
N GLU A 135 -0.74 -3.63 -7.14
CA GLU A 135 -0.07 -2.56 -6.40
C GLU A 135 -0.86 -2.20 -5.13
N TYR A 136 -2.19 -2.35 -5.14
CA TYR A 136 -3.03 -2.18 -3.94
C TYR A 136 -2.69 -3.20 -2.84
N LEU A 137 -2.62 -4.50 -3.17
CA LEU A 137 -2.22 -5.53 -2.21
C LEU A 137 -0.81 -5.28 -1.67
N TYR A 138 0.12 -4.94 -2.57
CA TYR A 138 1.49 -4.61 -2.21
C TYR A 138 1.55 -3.48 -1.17
N ILE A 139 0.85 -2.38 -1.42
CA ILE A 139 0.80 -1.22 -0.53
C ILE A 139 0.16 -1.58 0.82
N LEU A 140 -0.96 -2.31 0.81
CA LEU A 140 -1.63 -2.72 2.06
C LEU A 140 -0.69 -3.51 2.97
N CYS A 141 0.04 -4.47 2.41
CA CYS A 141 1.04 -5.23 3.15
C CYS A 141 2.15 -4.30 3.68
N LEU A 142 2.74 -3.46 2.83
CA LEU A 142 3.80 -2.54 3.25
C LEU A 142 3.36 -1.57 4.35
N SER A 143 2.13 -1.08 4.29
CA SER A 143 1.63 -0.15 5.30
C SER A 143 1.26 -0.84 6.61
N TYR A 144 0.72 -2.06 6.56
CA TYR A 144 0.54 -2.89 7.76
C TYR A 144 1.88 -3.07 8.50
N TRP A 145 2.92 -3.33 7.74
CA TRP A 145 4.28 -3.45 8.23
C TRP A 145 4.80 -2.17 8.88
N ALA A 146 4.74 -1.05 8.15
CA ALA A 146 5.21 0.24 8.63
C ALA A 146 4.49 0.68 9.93
N ILE A 147 3.18 0.49 10.00
CA ILE A 147 2.37 0.82 11.18
C ILE A 147 2.82 -0.03 12.37
N LEU A 148 2.88 -1.35 12.23
CA LEU A 148 3.25 -2.22 13.35
C LEU A 148 4.67 -1.96 13.85
N THR A 149 5.63 -1.79 12.93
CA THR A 149 7.01 -1.45 13.28
C THR A 149 7.08 -0.13 14.04
N ARG A 150 6.33 0.89 13.59
CA ARG A 150 6.31 2.21 14.24
C ARG A 150 5.65 2.19 15.61
N ILE A 151 4.56 1.45 15.78
CA ILE A 151 3.94 1.23 17.10
C ILE A 151 4.96 0.59 18.03
N HIS A 152 5.61 -0.49 17.59
CA HIS A 152 6.56 -1.21 18.43
C HIS A 152 7.80 -0.37 18.78
N SER A 153 8.33 0.42 17.84
CA SER A 153 9.47 1.31 18.11
C SER A 153 9.11 2.42 19.11
N GLN A 154 7.90 2.98 19.03
CA GLN A 154 7.40 3.96 20.01
C GLN A 154 7.29 3.34 21.41
N LEU A 155 6.84 2.07 21.51
CA LEU A 155 6.77 1.37 22.79
C LEU A 155 8.16 1.14 23.41
N ILE A 156 9.14 0.76 22.60
CA ILE A 156 10.53 0.62 23.06
C ILE A 156 11.08 1.98 23.53
N ALA A 157 10.86 3.04 22.74
CA ALA A 157 11.28 4.39 23.10
C ALA A 157 10.62 4.88 24.39
N ALA A 158 9.33 4.58 24.60
CA ALA A 158 8.63 4.89 25.84
C ALA A 158 9.31 4.28 27.08
N VAL A 159 9.79 3.03 26.97
CA VAL A 159 10.51 2.35 28.05
C VAL A 159 11.87 2.99 28.31
N GLN A 160 12.62 3.29 27.25
CA GLN A 160 13.97 3.83 27.34
C GLN A 160 13.99 5.26 27.88
N GLU A 161 13.10 6.10 27.35
CA GLU A 161 13.04 7.52 27.66
C GLU A 161 12.16 7.81 28.89
N LYS A 162 11.49 6.78 29.43
CA LYS A 162 10.53 6.92 30.54
C LYS A 162 9.41 7.90 30.22
N ASP A 163 8.94 7.85 28.98
CA ASP A 163 7.94 8.76 28.43
C ASP A 163 6.65 8.00 28.07
N GLY A 164 5.66 8.08 28.95
CA GLY A 164 4.35 7.44 28.78
C GLY A 164 3.51 8.05 27.64
N THR A 165 3.87 9.22 27.10
CA THR A 165 3.16 9.81 25.96
C THR A 165 3.42 9.03 24.67
N LYS A 166 4.59 8.40 24.54
CA LYS A 166 4.93 7.54 23.39
C LYS A 166 4.11 6.24 23.35
N CYS A 167 3.47 5.87 24.47
CA CYS A 167 2.52 4.75 24.52
C CYS A 167 1.19 5.08 23.84
N GLN A 168 0.88 6.36 23.67
CA GLN A 168 -0.26 6.84 22.90
C GLN A 168 0.07 6.80 21.40
N TRP A 169 0.46 5.63 20.91
CA TRP A 169 0.83 5.40 19.51
C TRP A 169 -0.24 5.87 18.51
N TYR A 170 -1.52 5.86 18.92
CA TYR A 170 -2.64 6.34 18.14
C TYR A 170 -2.71 7.87 17.99
N GLN A 171 -1.88 8.63 18.70
CA GLN A 171 -1.72 10.08 18.54
C GLN A 171 -0.49 10.42 17.69
N ASP A 172 0.35 9.43 17.35
CA ASP A 172 1.51 9.66 16.52
C ASP A 172 1.09 10.10 15.11
N ALA A 173 1.59 11.26 14.67
CA ALA A 173 1.20 11.85 13.39
C ALA A 173 1.55 10.97 12.18
N GLY A 174 2.65 10.23 12.25
CA GLY A 174 3.05 9.32 11.17
C GLY A 174 2.16 8.10 11.08
N ILE A 175 1.74 7.54 12.23
CA ILE A 175 0.75 6.46 12.27
C ILE A 175 -0.60 6.98 11.76
N LEU A 176 -1.04 8.15 12.23
CA LEU A 176 -2.32 8.72 11.82
C LEU A 176 -2.40 8.99 10.31
N ALA A 177 -1.31 9.48 9.71
CA ALA A 177 -1.24 9.68 8.26
C ALA A 177 -1.32 8.34 7.51
N LEU A 178 -0.55 7.33 7.91
CA LEU A 178 -0.64 6.01 7.27
C LEU A 178 -2.03 5.39 7.42
N VAL A 179 -2.63 5.52 8.61
CA VAL A 179 -3.97 5.00 8.89
C VAL A 179 -5.02 5.74 8.06
N SER A 180 -4.94 7.07 7.90
CA SER A 180 -5.90 7.79 7.05
C SER A 180 -5.83 7.34 5.59
N ASP A 181 -4.64 7.05 5.09
CA ASP A 181 -4.43 6.75 3.66
C ASP A 181 -4.93 5.34 3.31
N ILE A 182 -4.78 4.39 4.23
CA ILE A 182 -5.23 2.99 4.00
C ILE A 182 -6.73 2.82 4.29
N LEU A 183 -7.27 3.62 5.19
CA LEU A 183 -8.70 3.62 5.48
C LEU A 183 -9.40 4.44 4.40
N ASN A 184 -9.71 3.78 3.29
CA ASN A 184 -10.37 4.30 2.08
C ASN A 184 -11.70 5.08 2.31
N SER A 185 -12.15 5.31 3.54
CA SER A 185 -13.24 6.25 3.83
C SER A 185 -12.99 7.07 5.09
N ASP A 186 -13.39 8.34 5.04
CA ASP A 186 -13.45 9.24 6.19
C ASP A 186 -14.23 8.64 7.36
N ARG A 187 -15.20 7.77 7.06
CA ARG A 187 -15.98 7.05 8.07
C ARG A 187 -15.12 6.05 8.84
N GLU A 188 -14.32 5.22 8.17
CA GLU A 188 -13.45 4.26 8.84
C GLU A 188 -12.42 5.00 9.72
N PHE A 189 -11.87 6.10 9.22
CA PHE A 189 -10.96 6.92 10.02
C PHE A 189 -11.65 7.61 11.20
N ALA A 190 -12.90 8.05 11.06
CA ALA A 190 -13.70 8.56 12.17
C ALA A 190 -13.97 7.47 13.22
N GLU A 191 -14.36 6.27 12.77
CA GLU A 191 -14.55 5.10 13.65
C GLU A 191 -13.26 4.78 14.41
N PHE A 192 -12.09 4.80 13.75
CA PHE A 192 -10.79 4.65 14.40
C PHE A 192 -10.55 5.71 15.49
N LYS A 193 -10.83 6.99 15.20
CA LYS A 193 -10.62 8.10 16.14
C LYS A 193 -11.54 8.00 17.37
N GLU A 194 -12.80 7.63 17.18
CA GLU A 194 -13.80 7.51 18.25
C GLU A 194 -13.53 6.37 19.24
N LYS A 195 -12.79 5.33 18.83
CA LYS A 195 -12.46 4.21 19.72
C LYS A 195 -11.65 4.68 20.92
N SER A 196 -12.16 4.50 22.13
CA SER A 196 -11.43 4.83 23.37
C SER A 196 -10.44 3.73 23.79
N LYS A 197 -10.71 2.47 23.42
CA LYS A 197 -9.89 1.29 23.73
C LYS A 197 -9.92 0.31 22.56
N GLY A 198 -8.91 -0.54 22.47
CA GLY A 198 -8.83 -1.58 21.44
C GLY A 198 -8.66 -1.04 20.01
N LYS A 199 -8.12 0.19 19.87
CA LYS A 199 -7.74 0.80 18.59
C LYS A 199 -6.80 -0.10 17.78
N PHE A 200 -5.86 -0.77 18.44
CA PHE A 200 -4.90 -1.67 17.81
C PHE A 200 -5.58 -2.88 17.20
N VAL A 201 -6.44 -3.55 17.97
CA VAL A 201 -7.19 -4.74 17.51
C VAL A 201 -8.06 -4.36 16.32
N TRP A 202 -8.81 -3.26 16.48
CA TRP A 202 -9.68 -2.76 15.43
C TRP A 202 -8.90 -2.44 14.15
N LEU A 203 -7.77 -1.74 14.26
CA LEU A 203 -6.95 -1.37 13.12
C LEU A 203 -6.34 -2.61 12.45
N ARG A 204 -5.78 -3.54 13.24
CA ARG A 204 -5.23 -4.81 12.75
C ARG A 204 -6.29 -5.58 11.97
N ASP A 205 -7.46 -5.79 12.57
CA ASP A 205 -8.52 -6.59 11.96
C ASP A 205 -8.99 -5.95 10.65
N ARG A 206 -9.13 -4.61 10.60
CA ARG A 206 -9.47 -3.89 9.37
C ARG A 206 -8.41 -3.99 8.28
N LEU A 207 -7.13 -3.90 8.63
CA LEU A 207 -6.05 -4.07 7.66
C LEU A 207 -5.96 -5.51 7.15
N GLU A 208 -6.04 -6.50 8.04
CA GLU A 208 -6.04 -7.92 7.67
C GLU A 208 -7.24 -8.25 6.75
N GLU A 209 -8.43 -7.71 7.04
CA GLU A 209 -9.62 -7.84 6.17
C GLU A 209 -9.37 -7.27 4.76
N LYS A 210 -8.80 -6.06 4.65
CA LYS A 210 -8.48 -5.42 3.36
C LYS A 210 -7.43 -6.21 2.59
N ILE A 211 -6.39 -6.69 3.26
CA ILE A 211 -5.33 -7.53 2.66
C ILE A 211 -5.96 -8.81 2.09
N ILE A 212 -6.80 -9.51 2.87
CA ILE A 212 -7.46 -10.74 2.41
C ILE A 212 -8.40 -10.46 1.24
N ALA A 213 -9.11 -9.34 1.23
CA ALA A 213 -9.95 -8.93 0.10
C ALA A 213 -9.10 -8.69 -1.16
N ALA A 214 -8.03 -7.90 -1.07
CA ALA A 214 -7.13 -7.61 -2.17
C ALA A 214 -6.42 -8.86 -2.72
N MET A 215 -6.09 -9.83 -1.85
CA MET A 215 -5.59 -11.15 -2.28
C MET A 215 -6.63 -11.90 -3.12
N ARG A 216 -7.90 -11.89 -2.73
CA ARG A 216 -8.99 -12.55 -3.49
C ARG A 216 -9.19 -11.90 -4.85
N GLU A 217 -9.21 -10.57 -4.91
CA GLU A 217 -9.33 -9.80 -6.17
C GLU A 217 -8.15 -10.10 -7.11
N THR A 218 -6.94 -10.09 -6.56
CA THR A 218 -5.71 -10.41 -7.31
C THR A 218 -5.77 -11.83 -7.89
N LEU A 219 -6.22 -12.83 -7.10
CA LEU A 219 -6.40 -14.22 -7.57
C LEU A 219 -7.56 -14.38 -8.56
N ALA A 220 -8.60 -13.55 -8.46
CA ALA A 220 -9.72 -13.53 -9.40
C ALA A 220 -9.34 -12.89 -10.75
N GLY A 221 -8.25 -12.12 -10.81
CA GLY A 221 -7.84 -11.36 -11.99
C GLY A 221 -8.62 -10.04 -12.16
N GLU A 222 -9.27 -9.57 -11.09
CA GLU A 222 -9.94 -8.28 -11.04
C GLU A 222 -8.93 -7.24 -10.53
N GLU A 223 -8.17 -6.61 -11.43
CA GLU A 223 -7.24 -5.55 -11.04
C GLU A 223 -7.98 -4.21 -10.90
N SER A 224 -8.16 -3.72 -9.67
CA SER A 224 -8.52 -2.32 -9.40
C SER A 224 -7.30 -1.41 -9.55
N VAL A 225 -6.84 -1.21 -10.78
CA VAL A 225 -5.67 -0.39 -11.12
C VAL A 225 -5.82 1.06 -10.66
N ASP A 226 -7.03 1.61 -10.74
CA ASP A 226 -7.30 3.03 -10.44
C ASP A 226 -7.10 3.37 -8.95
N ILE A 227 -7.58 2.51 -8.04
CA ILE A 227 -7.41 2.68 -6.58
C ILE A 227 -5.93 2.56 -6.20
N ALA A 228 -5.19 1.69 -6.87
CA ALA A 228 -3.78 1.45 -6.58
C ALA A 228 -2.89 2.62 -7.00
N ILE A 229 -3.21 3.29 -8.12
CA ILE A 229 -2.48 4.46 -8.61
C ILE A 229 -2.68 5.66 -7.67
N GLU A 230 -3.92 5.90 -7.24
CA GLU A 230 -4.25 7.01 -6.34
C GLU A 230 -3.55 6.84 -4.98
N LEU A 231 -3.59 5.61 -4.43
CA LEU A 231 -2.92 5.28 -3.17
C LEU A 231 -1.39 5.35 -3.26
N TYR A 232 -0.80 4.90 -4.38
CA TYR A 232 0.65 4.96 -4.60
C TYR A 232 1.17 6.40 -4.65
N GLN A 233 0.45 7.29 -5.34
CA GLN A 233 0.82 8.70 -5.47
C GLN A 233 0.78 9.42 -4.12
N ASP A 234 -0.29 9.20 -3.35
CA ASP A 234 -0.47 9.82 -2.04
C ASP A 234 0.60 9.38 -1.02
N ILE A 235 0.91 8.07 -0.99
CA ILE A 235 1.96 7.54 -0.10
C ILE A 235 3.34 8.05 -0.50
N ARG A 236 3.64 8.12 -1.80
CA ARG A 236 4.96 8.55 -2.28
C ARG A 236 5.24 10.02 -1.95
N GLU A 237 4.29 10.91 -2.19
CA GLU A 237 4.43 12.32 -1.86
C GLU A 237 4.69 12.55 -0.37
N LYS A 238 4.02 11.78 0.49
CA LYS A 238 4.17 11.88 1.94
C LYS A 238 5.47 11.28 2.46
N VAL A 239 5.95 10.16 1.89
CA VAL A 239 7.26 9.57 2.21
C VAL A 239 8.41 10.51 1.84
N ASP A 240 8.30 11.19 0.70
CA ASP A 240 9.29 12.19 0.26
C ASP A 240 9.28 13.41 1.20
N ALA A 241 8.10 13.86 1.66
CA ALA A 241 7.97 14.94 2.64
C ALA A 241 8.56 14.58 4.02
N ILE A 242 8.40 13.34 4.49
CA ILE A 242 8.99 12.85 5.75
C ILE A 242 10.53 12.83 5.66
N SER A 243 11.07 12.43 4.51
CA SER A 243 12.52 12.39 4.26
C SER A 243 13.14 13.79 4.25
N LEU A 244 12.44 14.78 3.69
CA LEU A 244 12.86 16.18 3.66
C LEU A 244 12.80 16.86 5.04
N ASN A 245 11.77 16.58 5.85
CA ASN A 245 11.65 17.14 7.19
C ASN A 245 12.76 16.64 8.13
N ASN A 246 13.15 15.37 8.04
CA ASN A 246 14.26 14.81 8.82
C ASN A 246 15.64 15.41 8.45
N LEU A 247 15.82 15.90 7.22
CA LEU A 247 17.03 16.61 6.78
C LEU A 247 17.05 18.07 7.24
N SER A 248 15.90 18.72 7.34
CA SER A 248 15.81 20.10 7.86
C SER A 248 16.03 20.19 9.37
N GLN A 249 15.60 19.21 10.15
CA GLN A 249 15.81 19.21 11.61
C GLN A 249 17.24 18.88 12.02
N ASN A 250 18.00 18.14 11.20
CA ASN A 250 19.43 17.88 11.43
C ASN A 250 20.34 19.04 11.03
N ASN A 251 19.83 20.07 10.35
CA ASN A 251 20.61 21.25 9.91
C ASN A 251 20.37 22.51 10.76
N ILE A 252 19.60 22.43 11.85
CA ILE A 252 19.36 23.57 12.77
C ILE A 252 20.17 23.45 14.08
N SER A 253 20.99 22.40 14.24
CA SER A 253 21.97 22.30 15.33
C SER A 253 23.40 22.56 14.84
N ILE A 254 23.72 23.83 14.58
CA ILE A 254 25.08 24.37 14.64
C ILE A 254 25.02 25.71 15.40
#